data_AF-R9ID76-F1
#
_entry.id   AF-R9ID76-F1
#
_cell.length_a   1.000
_cell.length_b   1.000
_cell.length_c   1.000
_cell.angle_alpha   90.00
_cell.angle_beta   90.00
_cell.angle_gamma   90.00
#
_symmetry.space_group_name_H-M   'P 1'
#
loop_
_entity.id
_entity.type
_entity.pdbx_description
1 polymer ?
#
loop_
_entity_poly.entity_id
_entity_poly.type
_entity_poly.pdbx_seq_one_letter_code
_entity_poly.pdbx_strand_id
1 'polypeptide(L)'
;MNKTGDEIELDVFNIITNSQLAKEIKGNVYREGTRDLNPMEEDIIVSFLTGLDGQFQTGSVTVNIYVPDKDNGSKVLVKDVGRCRYLARKADDVVRSLKPTDYRFSLGATIKSYKAEKVAMHFVNVKINFELKTF
;
A
#
# COMPACT_ATOMS: atom_id res chain seq x y z
N MET A 1 -17.20 13.85 12.95
CA MET A 1 -16.42 13.38 14.12
C MET A 1 -15.03 13.00 13.63
N ASN A 2 -13.99 13.37 14.35
CA ASN A 2 -12.61 13.02 14.00
C ASN A 2 -12.40 11.51 14.18
N LYS A 3 -11.65 10.88 13.26
CA LYS A 3 -11.28 9.47 13.30
C LYS A 3 -9.91 9.30 13.94
N THR A 4 -9.72 8.19 14.63
CA THR A 4 -8.41 7.72 15.09
C THR A 4 -7.56 7.24 13.91
N GLY A 5 -6.26 7.06 14.14
CA GLY A 5 -5.35 6.49 13.14
C GLY A 5 -5.80 5.09 12.67
N ASP A 6 -6.25 4.25 13.62
CA ASP A 6 -6.71 2.88 13.32
C ASP A 6 -8.00 2.84 12.49
N GLU A 7 -8.93 3.79 12.73
CA GLU A 7 -10.13 3.93 11.90
C GLU A 7 -9.78 4.39 10.49
N ILE A 8 -8.87 5.36 10.35
CA ILE A 8 -8.38 5.81 9.03
C ILE A 8 -7.66 4.67 8.31
N GLU A 9 -6.85 3.88 9.02
CA GLU A 9 -6.19 2.70 8.46
C GLU A 9 -7.22 1.68 7.96
N LEU A 10 -8.25 1.39 8.77
CA LEU A 10 -9.34 0.48 8.40
C LEU A 10 -10.10 0.96 7.16
N ASP A 11 -10.39 2.25 7.07
CA ASP A 11 -11.08 2.83 5.91
C ASP A 11 -10.23 2.69 4.64
N VAL A 12 -8.95 3.06 4.71
CA VAL A 12 -8.04 2.94 3.57
C VAL A 12 -7.85 1.47 3.20
N PHE A 13 -7.72 0.57 4.19
CA PHE A 13 -7.68 -0.87 3.97
C PHE A 13 -8.90 -1.36 3.18
N ASN A 14 -10.10 -0.96 3.58
CA ASN A 14 -11.34 -1.32 2.88
C ASN A 14 -11.37 -0.74 1.46
N ILE A 15 -10.94 0.50 1.28
CA ILE A 15 -10.87 1.13 -0.04
C ILE A 15 -9.89 0.39 -0.96
N ILE A 16 -8.70 0.06 -0.49
CA ILE A 16 -7.67 -0.64 -1.27
C ILE A 16 -8.11 -2.08 -1.59
N THR A 17 -8.65 -2.80 -0.61
CA THR A 17 -9.19 -4.17 -0.79
C THR A 17 -10.27 -4.23 -1.87
N ASN A 18 -11.12 -3.20 -1.96
CA ASN A 18 -12.17 -3.12 -2.98
C ASN A 18 -11.71 -2.48 -4.31
N SER A 19 -10.46 -2.03 -4.40
CA SER A 19 -9.93 -1.36 -5.60
C SER A 19 -9.45 -2.37 -6.65
N GLN A 20 -9.16 -1.88 -7.86
CA GLN A 20 -8.51 -2.69 -8.89
C GLN A 20 -7.11 -3.14 -8.47
N LEU A 21 -6.43 -2.44 -7.56
CA LEU A 21 -5.08 -2.79 -7.12
C LEU A 21 -5.04 -4.15 -6.41
N ALA A 22 -6.06 -4.47 -5.60
CA ALA A 22 -6.15 -5.76 -4.93
C ALA A 22 -6.31 -6.94 -5.91
N LYS A 23 -6.90 -6.70 -7.08
CA LYS A 23 -7.06 -7.71 -8.14
C LYS A 23 -5.77 -7.93 -8.95
N GLU A 24 -4.81 -7.02 -8.82
CA GLU A 24 -3.53 -7.13 -9.53
C GLU A 24 -2.58 -8.09 -8.83
N ILE A 25 -2.76 -8.40 -7.54
CA ILE A 25 -1.90 -9.33 -6.77
C ILE A 25 -2.55 -10.71 -6.62
N LYS A 26 -1.76 -11.71 -6.21
CA LYS A 26 -2.23 -13.09 -5.99
C LYS A 26 -2.72 -13.36 -4.56
N GLY A 27 -2.05 -12.79 -3.57
CA GLY A 27 -2.38 -12.95 -2.17
C GLY A 27 -3.37 -11.90 -1.67
N ASN A 28 -3.32 -11.61 -0.38
CA ASN A 28 -4.32 -10.79 0.29
C ASN A 28 -3.85 -9.35 0.55
N VAL A 29 -4.80 -8.52 0.98
CA VAL A 29 -4.53 -7.22 1.59
C VAL A 29 -4.60 -7.40 3.10
N TYR A 30 -3.66 -6.79 3.81
CA TYR A 30 -3.54 -6.83 5.27
C TYR A 30 -3.47 -5.41 5.84
N ARG A 31 -3.77 -5.30 7.13
CA ARG A 31 -3.38 -4.15 7.95
C ARG A 31 -2.04 -4.41 8.62
N GLU A 32 -1.41 -3.35 9.11
CA GLU A 32 -0.15 -3.48 9.84
C GLU A 32 -0.31 -4.44 11.03
N GLY A 33 0.66 -5.33 11.22
CA GLY A 33 0.64 -6.33 12.30
C GLY A 33 -0.31 -7.51 12.11
N THR A 34 -1.07 -7.61 11.01
CA THR A 34 -2.01 -8.72 10.76
C THR A 34 -1.61 -9.65 9.62
N ARG A 35 -0.40 -9.48 9.05
CA ARG A 35 0.09 -10.29 7.93
C ARG A 35 0.42 -11.70 8.39
N ASP A 36 0.01 -12.69 7.59
CA ASP A 36 0.30 -14.11 7.86
C ASP A 36 1.81 -14.39 7.91
N LEU A 37 2.21 -15.40 8.68
CA LEU A 37 3.61 -15.82 8.78
C LEU A 37 4.04 -16.54 7.49
N ASN A 38 5.10 -16.04 6.84
CA ASN A 38 5.70 -16.56 5.60
C ASN A 38 4.81 -16.51 4.34
N PRO A 39 4.39 -15.32 3.90
CA PRO A 39 3.70 -15.19 2.63
C PRO A 39 4.67 -15.53 1.49
N MET A 40 4.38 -16.62 0.79
CA MET A 40 5.09 -17.02 -0.43
C MET A 40 4.55 -16.32 -1.68
N GLU A 41 3.49 -15.54 -1.53
CA GLU A 41 2.79 -14.85 -2.61
C GLU A 41 2.90 -13.33 -2.48
N GLU A 42 2.47 -12.63 -3.52
CA GLU A 42 2.35 -11.17 -3.49
C GLU A 42 1.23 -10.75 -2.56
N ASP A 43 1.46 -9.73 -1.74
CA ASP A 43 0.44 -9.19 -0.85
C ASP A 43 0.57 -7.66 -0.71
N ILE A 44 -0.42 -7.06 -0.07
CA ILE A 44 -0.44 -5.63 0.24
C ILE A 44 -0.56 -5.45 1.75
N ILE A 45 0.24 -4.56 2.32
CA ILE A 45 0.06 -4.06 3.69
C ILE A 45 -0.36 -2.59 3.63
N VAL A 46 -1.47 -2.27 4.27
CA VAL A 46 -1.92 -0.88 4.52
C VAL A 46 -1.58 -0.52 5.96
N SER A 47 -0.86 0.58 6.14
CA SER A 47 -0.41 1.07 7.45
C SER A 47 -0.60 2.57 7.58
N PHE A 48 -1.19 3.04 8.68
CA PHE A 48 -1.19 4.45 9.04
C PHE A 48 0.23 4.94 9.34
N LEU A 49 0.66 6.02 8.69
CA LEU A 49 2.01 6.55 8.87
C LEU A 49 2.02 7.72 9.85
N THR A 50 1.15 8.71 9.64
CA THR A 50 1.09 9.92 10.43
C THR A 50 -0.19 10.69 10.14
N GLY A 51 -0.62 11.53 11.07
CA GLY A 51 -1.72 12.46 10.85
C GLY A 51 -1.68 13.64 11.81
N LEU A 52 -2.29 14.73 11.39
CA LEU A 52 -2.52 15.93 12.15
C LEU A 52 -4.01 16.11 12.33
N ASP A 53 -4.42 16.36 13.56
CA ASP A 53 -5.78 16.74 13.88
C ASP A 53 -6.00 18.23 13.57
N GLY A 54 -7.20 18.59 13.13
CA GLY A 54 -7.51 19.95 12.72
C GLY A 54 -8.92 20.07 12.19
N GLN A 55 -9.21 21.19 11.53
CA GLN A 55 -10.50 21.39 10.86
C GLN A 55 -10.76 20.25 9.87
N PHE A 56 -9.75 19.86 9.10
CA PHE A 56 -9.70 18.59 8.38
C PHE A 56 -8.59 17.74 8.97
N GLN A 57 -8.83 16.44 9.14
CA GLN A 57 -7.74 15.53 9.49
C GLN A 57 -6.92 15.25 8.24
N THR A 58 -5.62 15.51 8.32
CA THR A 58 -4.70 15.33 7.20
C THR A 58 -3.56 14.42 7.62
N GLY A 59 -2.97 13.71 6.67
CA GLY A 59 -1.89 12.79 7.01
C GLY A 59 -1.45 11.94 5.86
N SER A 60 -0.81 10.83 6.19
CA SER A 60 -0.38 9.85 5.22
C SER A 60 -0.63 8.43 5.71
N VAL A 61 -0.92 7.56 4.77
CA VAL A 61 -0.91 6.10 4.90
C VAL A 61 0.09 5.53 3.91
N THR A 62 0.64 4.37 4.22
CA THR A 62 1.48 3.61 3.29
C THR A 62 0.74 2.37 2.83
N VAL A 63 0.83 2.11 1.53
CA VAL A 63 0.39 0.88 0.89
C VAL A 63 1.64 0.22 0.32
N ASN A 64 2.12 -0.82 1.01
CA ASN A 64 3.32 -1.57 0.63
C ASN A 64 2.89 -2.85 -0.10
N ILE A 65 3.24 -2.96 -1.38
CA ILE A 65 2.92 -4.13 -2.20
C ILE A 65 4.14 -5.05 -2.24
N TYR A 66 4.12 -6.16 -1.51
CA TYR A 66 5.23 -7.11 -1.49
C TYR A 66 5.21 -8.02 -2.71
N VAL A 67 6.39 -8.23 -3.27
CA VAL A 67 6.64 -9.05 -4.45
C VAL A 67 7.77 -10.02 -4.10
N PRO A 68 7.54 -11.34 -4.17
CA PRO A 68 8.60 -12.33 -4.02
C PRO A 68 9.76 -12.07 -4.98
N ASP A 69 10.98 -12.24 -4.48
CA ASP A 69 12.15 -12.26 -5.33
C ASP A 69 12.10 -13.48 -6.26
N LYS A 70 12.68 -13.35 -7.45
CA LYS A 70 12.75 -14.43 -8.43
C LYS A 70 14.17 -14.93 -8.60
N ASP A 71 14.30 -16.21 -8.93
CA ASP A 71 15.58 -16.77 -9.35
C ASP A 71 16.04 -16.05 -10.64
N ASN A 72 17.27 -15.54 -10.63
CA ASN A 72 17.93 -14.94 -11.79
C ASN A 72 18.45 -15.97 -12.80
N GLY A 73 18.19 -17.26 -12.60
CA GLY A 73 18.71 -18.38 -13.40
C GLY A 73 19.97 -19.02 -12.81
N SER A 74 20.47 -18.53 -11.67
CA SER A 74 21.65 -19.05 -10.97
C SER A 74 21.37 -19.45 -9.52
N LYS A 75 20.11 -19.74 -9.17
CA LYS A 75 19.64 -20.02 -7.79
C LYS A 75 19.84 -18.86 -6.83
N VAL A 76 20.02 -17.64 -7.36
CA VAL A 76 20.13 -16.43 -6.56
C VAL A 76 18.83 -15.64 -6.71
N LEU A 77 18.16 -15.43 -5.59
CA LEU A 77 16.94 -14.65 -5.55
C LEU A 77 17.28 -13.16 -5.68
N VAL A 78 16.66 -12.51 -6.67
CA VAL A 78 16.80 -11.09 -6.94
C VAL A 78 15.43 -10.45 -7.14
N LYS A 79 15.39 -9.13 -7.00
CA LYS A 79 14.20 -8.33 -7.25
C LYS A 79 13.57 -8.65 -8.61
N ASP A 80 12.27 -8.94 -8.63
CA ASP A 80 11.51 -8.90 -9.88
C ASP A 80 11.22 -7.45 -10.31
N VAL A 81 12.18 -6.85 -11.03
CA VAL A 81 12.10 -5.45 -11.48
C VAL A 81 10.88 -5.21 -12.38
N GLY A 82 10.54 -6.16 -13.25
CA GLY A 82 9.41 -6.04 -14.17
C GLY A 82 8.09 -5.98 -13.40
N ARG A 83 7.91 -6.92 -12.46
CA ARG A 83 6.71 -6.98 -11.64
C ARG A 83 6.56 -5.79 -10.69
N CYS A 84 7.65 -5.39 -10.02
CA CYS A 84 7.68 -4.17 -9.22
C CYS A 84 7.28 -2.92 -10.02
N ARG A 85 7.78 -2.77 -11.25
CA ARG A 85 7.47 -1.61 -12.11
C ARG A 85 6.01 -1.60 -12.53
N TYR A 86 5.47 -2.76 -12.90
CA TYR A 86 4.08 -2.92 -13.27
C TYR A 86 3.15 -2.50 -12.12
N LEU A 87 3.36 -3.07 -10.93
CA LEU A 87 2.55 -2.77 -9.75
C LEU A 87 2.69 -1.30 -9.32
N ALA A 88 3.87 -0.70 -9.46
CA ALA A 88 4.06 0.74 -9.21
C ALA A 88 3.22 1.62 -10.16
N ARG A 89 3.13 1.28 -11.45
CA ARG A 89 2.29 2.01 -12.40
C ARG A 89 0.80 1.81 -12.11
N LYS A 90 0.38 0.57 -11.84
CA LYS A 90 -1.00 0.28 -11.46
C LYS A 90 -1.42 1.00 -10.18
N ALA A 91 -0.54 1.07 -9.18
CA ALA A 91 -0.82 1.81 -7.96
C ALA A 91 -0.95 3.33 -8.21
N ASP A 92 -0.11 3.92 -9.06
CA ASP A 92 -0.22 5.34 -9.48
C ASP A 92 -1.59 5.61 -10.12
N ASP A 93 -1.99 4.78 -11.10
CA ASP A 93 -3.27 4.90 -11.80
C ASP A 93 -4.46 4.76 -10.82
N VAL A 94 -4.44 3.71 -9.99
CA VAL A 94 -5.52 3.43 -9.03
C VAL A 94 -5.64 4.56 -8.02
N VAL A 95 -4.56 4.96 -7.35
CA VAL A 95 -4.61 6.01 -6.31
C VAL A 95 -5.14 7.32 -6.86
N ARG A 96 -4.77 7.70 -8.08
CA ARG A 96 -5.28 8.92 -8.73
C ARG A 96 -6.76 8.82 -9.11
N SER A 97 -7.23 7.61 -9.44
CA SER A 97 -8.62 7.33 -9.78
C SER A 97 -9.54 7.22 -8.56
N LEU A 98 -9.00 6.93 -7.36
CA LEU A 98 -9.80 6.82 -6.14
C LEU A 98 -10.47 8.16 -5.81
N LYS A 99 -11.80 8.12 -5.67
CA LYS A 99 -12.66 9.23 -5.26
C LYS A 99 -13.65 8.79 -4.17
N PRO A 100 -13.18 8.27 -3.03
CA PRO A 100 -14.08 7.99 -1.89
C PRO A 100 -14.77 9.29 -1.43
N THR A 101 -15.99 9.16 -0.91
CA THR A 101 -16.83 10.31 -0.55
C THR A 101 -16.16 11.26 0.45
N ASP A 102 -15.55 10.67 1.49
CA ASP A 102 -15.08 11.40 2.67
C ASP A 102 -13.59 11.77 2.59
N TYR A 103 -12.83 11.14 1.68
CA TYR A 103 -11.39 11.38 1.56
C TYR A 103 -11.02 12.04 0.24
N ARG A 104 -10.02 12.91 0.30
CA ARG A 104 -9.23 13.30 -0.87
C ARG A 104 -7.86 12.65 -0.78
N PHE A 105 -7.52 11.88 -1.80
CA PHE A 105 -6.22 11.22 -1.89
C PHE A 105 -5.32 11.88 -2.91
N SER A 106 -4.02 11.88 -2.60
CA SER A 106 -2.94 12.24 -3.51
C SER A 106 -1.70 11.40 -3.20
N LEU A 107 -0.76 11.31 -4.14
CA LEU A 107 0.52 10.67 -3.84
C LEU A 107 1.39 11.58 -2.98
N GLY A 108 1.87 11.05 -1.85
CA GLY A 108 2.75 11.75 -0.93
C GLY A 108 4.23 11.64 -1.26
N ALA A 109 4.61 10.74 -2.18
CA ALA A 109 5.97 10.58 -2.69
C ALA A 109 5.95 9.87 -4.05
N THR A 110 7.09 9.91 -4.76
CA THR A 110 7.27 9.08 -5.96
C THR A 110 7.30 7.61 -5.56
N ILE A 111 6.46 6.80 -6.19
CA ILE A 111 6.37 5.36 -5.92
C ILE A 111 7.71 4.69 -6.26
N LYS A 112 8.28 3.98 -5.28
CA LYS A 112 9.57 3.30 -5.39
C LYS A 112 9.53 1.98 -4.64
N SER A 113 10.24 1.00 -5.16
CA SER A 113 10.40 -0.30 -4.50
C SER A 113 11.66 -0.37 -3.64
N TYR A 114 11.58 -1.07 -2.51
CA TYR A 114 12.66 -1.29 -1.55
C TYR A 114 12.81 -2.78 -1.24
N LYS A 115 13.97 -3.19 -0.74
CA LYS A 115 14.20 -4.57 -0.27
C LYS A 115 13.48 -4.74 1.07
N ALA A 116 12.73 -5.82 1.23
CA ALA A 116 12.15 -6.18 2.52
C ALA A 116 13.24 -6.76 3.43
N GLU A 117 13.22 -6.40 4.71
CA GLU A 117 14.15 -6.97 5.67
C GLU A 117 13.77 -8.42 6.01
N LYS A 118 14.77 -9.29 6.15
CA LYS A 118 14.63 -10.67 6.67
C LYS A 118 13.77 -11.63 5.83
N VAL A 119 13.25 -11.20 4.69
CA VAL A 119 12.51 -12.05 3.74
C VAL A 119 13.02 -11.84 2.32
N ALA A 120 12.91 -12.86 1.46
CA ALA A 120 13.32 -12.80 0.06
C ALA A 120 12.25 -12.10 -0.81
N MET A 121 11.99 -10.83 -0.51
CA MET A 121 11.00 -10.02 -1.21
C MET A 121 11.50 -8.59 -1.37
N HIS A 122 10.93 -7.89 -2.34
CA HIS A 122 10.91 -6.44 -2.39
C HIS A 122 9.48 -5.95 -2.19
N PHE A 123 9.30 -4.72 -1.74
CA PHE A 123 7.97 -4.10 -1.69
C PHE A 123 7.96 -2.79 -2.46
N VAL A 124 6.88 -2.55 -3.21
CA VAL A 124 6.57 -1.27 -3.84
C VAL A 124 5.91 -0.39 -2.78
N ASN A 125 6.58 0.70 -2.39
CA ASN A 125 6.06 1.64 -1.40
C ASN A 125 5.24 2.72 -2.10
N VAL A 126 3.96 2.80 -1.71
CA VAL A 126 3.02 3.81 -2.18
C VAL A 126 2.60 4.64 -0.99
N LYS A 127 3.11 5.87 -0.89
CA LYS A 127 2.68 6.83 0.13
C LYS A 127 1.46 7.58 -0.39
N ILE A 128 0.34 7.47 0.30
CA ILE A 128 -0.90 8.18 -0.02
C ILE A 128 -1.11 9.24 1.05
N ASN A 129 -1.16 10.51 0.64
CA ASN A 129 -1.63 11.59 1.49
C ASN A 129 -3.16 11.60 1.49
N PHE A 130 -3.74 11.84 2.67
CA PHE A 130 -5.19 11.99 2.81
C PHE A 130 -5.55 13.35 3.42
N GLU A 131 -6.72 13.83 3.03
CA GLU A 131 -7.51 14.84 3.73
C GLU A 131 -8.91 14.24 3.95
N LEU A 132 -9.30 14.07 5.20
CA LEU A 132 -10.60 13.56 5.61
C LEU A 132 -11.54 14.73 5.91
N LYS A 133 -12.67 14.76 5.20
CA LYS A 133 -13.76 15.70 5.43
C LYS A 133 -14.47 15.32 6.73
N THR A 134 -14.50 16.24 7.68
CA THR A 134 -15.07 16.02 9.02
C THR A 134 -16.49 16.59 9.16
N PHE A 135 -17.04 17.21 8.09
CA PHE A 135 -18.39 17.78 7.97
C PHE A 135 -18.80 17.92 6.49
#